data_AF-A0A176S4G2-F1
#
_entry.id   AF-A0A176S4G2-F1
#
_cell.length_a   1.000
_cell.length_b   1.000
_cell.length_c   1.000
_cell.angle_alpha   90.00
_cell.angle_beta   90.00
_cell.angle_gamma   90.00
#
_symmetry.space_group_name_H-M   'P 1'
#
loop_
_entity.id
_entity.type
_entity.pdbx_description
1 polymer ?
#
loop_
_entity_poly.entity_id
_entity_poly.type
_entity_poly.pdbx_seq_one_letter_code
_entity_poly.pdbx_strand_id
1 'polypeptide(L)'
;MRALKTKIRGLKKNQFERLKDLTHHAKNLYNQTLWTLREAFEATGQYFSYPQMDKAMKQVTNLEGEVNYKLLKAKVAQQTLRKLDKNFLGFFRAIQDFKKNPGKYKGQPRPPRFKPKQFDNLVFDYQAFKIKYKLVV
;
A
#
# COMPACT_ATOMS: atom_id res chain seq x y z
N MET A 1 -5.71 10.23 24.45
CA MET A 1 -5.17 10.23 23.07
C MET A 1 -5.29 11.63 22.48
N ARG A 2 -4.18 12.32 22.20
CA ARG A 2 -4.20 13.62 21.48
C ARG A 2 -4.51 13.34 20.00
N ALA A 3 -5.79 13.39 19.64
CA ALA A 3 -6.20 13.43 18.24
C ALA A 3 -5.52 14.62 17.57
N LEU A 4 -4.91 14.41 16.40
CA LEU A 4 -4.36 15.48 15.57
C LEU A 4 -5.44 16.56 15.40
N LYS A 5 -5.21 17.74 16.00
CA LYS A 5 -6.11 18.90 15.99
C LYS A 5 -6.25 19.57 14.62
N THR A 6 -5.95 18.88 13.52
CA THR A 6 -6.38 19.31 12.19
C THR A 6 -7.85 18.92 12.05
N LYS A 7 -8.76 19.79 12.53
CA LYS A 7 -10.18 19.71 12.16
C LYS A 7 -10.23 19.74 10.63
N ILE A 8 -10.51 18.60 10.00
CA ILE A 8 -10.76 18.56 8.57
C ILE A 8 -12.07 19.32 8.35
N ARG A 9 -11.96 20.55 7.84
CA ARG A 9 -13.11 21.43 7.61
C ARG A 9 -13.78 21.05 6.28
N GLY A 10 -15.11 21.12 6.22
CA GLY A 10 -15.86 20.93 4.98
C GLY A 10 -16.29 19.49 4.65
N LEU A 11 -16.05 18.50 5.53
CA LEU A 11 -16.59 17.15 5.39
C LEU A 11 -17.82 16.94 6.28
N LYS A 12 -18.87 16.35 5.73
CA LYS A 12 -19.99 15.79 6.51
C LYS A 12 -19.53 14.51 7.22
N LYS A 13 -20.20 14.14 8.33
CA LYS A 13 -19.87 12.95 9.14
C LYS A 13 -19.74 11.67 8.30
N ASN A 14 -20.70 11.42 7.40
CA ASN A 14 -20.68 10.26 6.51
C ASN A 14 -19.48 10.23 5.55
N GLN A 15 -19.05 11.40 5.04
CA GLN A 15 -17.88 11.49 4.17
C GLN A 15 -16.58 11.22 4.95
N PHE A 16 -16.51 11.69 6.19
CA PHE A 16 -15.38 11.43 7.07
C PHE A 16 -15.24 9.94 7.40
N GLU A 17 -16.33 9.28 7.80
CA GLU A 17 -16.31 7.84 8.06
C GLU A 17 -15.94 7.06 6.80
N ARG A 18 -16.48 7.44 5.63
CA ARG A 18 -16.11 6.79 4.37
C ARG A 18 -14.61 6.90 4.05
N LEU A 19 -13.99 8.06 4.30
CA LEU A 19 -12.54 8.22 4.10
C LEU A 19 -11.74 7.36 5.08
N LYS A 20 -12.19 7.28 6.33
CA LYS A 20 -11.58 6.44 7.36
C LYS A 20 -11.61 4.97 6.96
N ASP A 21 -12.74 4.46 6.48
CA ASP A 21 -12.87 3.09 5.97
C ASP A 21 -11.92 2.82 4.81
N LEU A 22 -11.87 3.73 3.83
CA LEU A 22 -10.96 3.59 2.69
C LEU A 22 -9.50 3.54 3.12
N THR A 23 -9.07 4.41 4.06
CA THR A 23 -7.68 4.38 4.58
C THR A 23 -7.36 3.09 5.33
N HIS A 24 -8.37 2.46 5.94
CA HIS A 24 -8.29 1.14 6.56
C HIS A 24 -8.10 0.05 5.52
N HIS A 25 -8.91 0.04 4.46
CA HIS A 25 -8.77 -0.91 3.36
C HIS A 25 -7.43 -0.78 2.64
N ALA A 26 -6.90 0.43 2.47
CA ALA A 26 -5.56 0.65 1.89
C ALA A 26 -4.45 0.03 2.75
N LYS A 27 -4.53 0.19 4.08
CA LYS A 27 -3.62 -0.47 5.02
C LYS A 27 -3.75 -1.99 4.94
N ASN A 28 -4.97 -2.52 4.90
CA ASN A 28 -5.21 -3.95 4.86
C ASN A 28 -4.69 -4.57 3.56
N LEU A 29 -4.94 -3.92 2.42
CA LEU A 29 -4.36 -4.32 1.14
C LEU A 29 -2.83 -4.36 1.21
N TYR A 30 -2.18 -3.30 1.72
CA TYR A 30 -0.72 -3.26 1.84
C TYR A 30 -0.18 -4.42 2.69
N ASN A 31 -0.77 -4.65 3.87
CA ASN A 31 -0.29 -5.69 4.78
C ASN A 31 -0.56 -7.09 4.23
N GLN A 32 -1.73 -7.32 3.64
CA GLN A 32 -2.07 -8.60 3.02
C GLN A 32 -1.11 -8.90 1.87
N THR A 33 -0.85 -7.94 0.99
CA THR A 33 0.11 -8.13 -0.10
C THR A 33 1.51 -8.40 0.42
N LEU A 34 1.96 -7.68 1.45
CA LEU A 34 3.27 -7.93 2.05
C LEU A 34 3.37 -9.36 2.63
N TRP A 35 2.31 -9.85 3.26
CA TRP A 35 2.26 -11.22 3.75
C TRP A 35 2.30 -12.23 2.58
N THR A 36 1.44 -12.07 1.57
CA THR A 36 1.40 -12.94 0.39
C THR A 36 2.74 -13.00 -0.34
N LEU A 37 3.45 -11.86 -0.47
CA LEU A 37 4.78 -11.83 -1.09
C LEU A 37 5.83 -12.57 -0.26
N ARG A 38 5.75 -12.51 1.07
CA ARG A 38 6.66 -13.24 1.96
C ARG A 38 6.43 -14.74 1.85
N GLU A 39 5.18 -15.19 1.97
CA GLU A 39 4.82 -16.61 1.83
C GLU A 39 5.27 -17.16 0.46
N ALA A 40 4.99 -16.42 -0.62
CA ALA A 40 5.41 -16.83 -1.96
C ALA A 40 6.93 -16.89 -2.10
N PHE A 41 7.65 -15.94 -1.51
CA PHE A 41 9.11 -15.93 -1.52
C PHE A 41 9.70 -17.08 -0.69
N GLU A 42 9.10 -17.39 0.46
CA GLU A 42 9.51 -18.53 1.28
C GLU A 42 9.27 -19.86 0.57
N ALA A 43 8.16 -20.00 -0.16
CA ALA A 43 7.83 -21.20 -0.91
C ALA A 43 8.65 -21.39 -2.20
N THR A 44 8.96 -20.30 -2.93
CA THR A 44 9.54 -20.36 -4.28
C THR A 44 10.94 -19.78 -4.42
N GLY A 45 11.39 -18.99 -3.45
CA GLY A 45 12.63 -18.20 -3.52
C GLY A 45 12.54 -17.00 -4.48
N GLN A 46 11.38 -16.72 -5.07
CA GLN A 46 11.22 -15.69 -6.11
C GLN A 46 10.36 -14.52 -5.66
N TYR A 47 10.74 -13.31 -6.08
CA TYR A 47 9.96 -12.10 -5.87
C TYR A 47 9.00 -11.88 -7.05
N PHE A 48 7.73 -11.63 -6.76
CA PHE A 48 6.76 -11.29 -7.80
C PHE A 48 6.88 -9.84 -8.24
N SER A 49 6.99 -9.65 -9.56
CA SER A 49 6.92 -8.33 -10.18
C SER A 49 5.58 -7.65 -9.90
N TYR A 50 5.55 -6.32 -10.01
CA TYR A 50 4.32 -5.55 -9.86
C TYR A 50 3.12 -6.07 -10.68
N PRO A 51 3.25 -6.41 -11.98
CA PRO A 51 2.12 -6.95 -12.74
C PRO A 51 1.58 -8.28 -12.20
N GLN A 52 2.47 -9.18 -11.75
CA GLN A 52 2.06 -10.45 -11.13
C GLN A 52 1.33 -10.21 -9.82
N MET A 53 1.88 -9.33 -8.97
CA MET A 53 1.27 -8.92 -7.72
C MET A 53 -0.11 -8.26 -7.94
N ASP A 54 -0.25 -7.34 -8.90
CA ASP A 54 -1.53 -6.69 -9.23
C ASP A 54 -2.58 -7.70 -9.71
N LYS A 55 -2.18 -8.67 -10.56
CA LYS A 55 -3.07 -9.74 -11.02
C LYS A 55 -3.52 -10.63 -9.87
N ALA A 56 -2.61 -11.03 -8.98
CA ALA A 56 -2.91 -11.89 -7.85
C ALA A 56 -3.84 -11.19 -6.84
N MET A 57 -3.50 -9.97 -6.41
CA MET A 57 -4.25 -9.27 -5.36
C MET A 57 -5.68 -8.89 -5.75
N LYS A 58 -6.03 -8.91 -7.05
CA LYS A 58 -7.42 -8.78 -7.52
C LYS A 58 -8.30 -9.99 -7.20
N GLN A 59 -7.70 -11.12 -6.85
CA GLN A 59 -8.38 -12.40 -6.63
C GLN A 59 -8.21 -12.91 -5.19
N VAL A 60 -7.15 -12.50 -4.49
CA VAL A 60 -6.88 -12.92 -3.11
C VAL A 60 -7.94 -12.37 -2.15
N THR A 61 -8.63 -13.27 -1.46
CA THR A 61 -9.58 -12.95 -0.39
C THR A 61 -8.87 -12.75 0.95
N ASN A 62 -9.40 -11.85 1.78
CA ASN A 62 -9.03 -11.69 3.18
C ASN A 62 -9.71 -12.76 4.04
N LEU A 63 -9.48 -12.70 5.36
CA LEU A 63 -10.04 -13.66 6.31
C LEU A 63 -11.57 -13.55 6.39
N GLU A 64 -12.12 -12.39 6.05
CA GLU A 64 -13.55 -12.09 6.01
C GLU A 64 -14.22 -12.52 4.67
N GLY A 65 -13.46 -13.09 3.73
CA GLY A 65 -13.97 -13.52 2.43
C GLY A 65 -14.10 -12.41 1.37
N GLU A 66 -13.68 -11.18 1.69
CA GLU A 66 -13.67 -10.04 0.78
C GLU A 66 -12.33 -9.88 0.05
N VAL A 67 -12.33 -9.18 -1.08
CA VAL A 67 -11.09 -8.83 -1.79
C VAL A 67 -10.74 -7.38 -1.48
N ASN A 68 -9.74 -7.14 -0.61
CA ASN A 68 -9.31 -5.80 -0.21
C ASN A 68 -9.03 -4.87 -1.42
N TYR A 69 -8.49 -5.41 -2.51
CA TYR A 69 -8.26 -4.66 -3.75
C TYR A 69 -9.55 -4.05 -4.32
N LYS A 70 -10.67 -4.78 -4.26
CA LYS A 70 -11.97 -4.38 -4.80
C LYS A 70 -12.75 -3.44 -3.88
N LEU A 71 -12.38 -3.37 -2.60
CA LEU A 71 -12.94 -2.41 -1.62
C LEU A 71 -12.44 -0.98 -1.86
N LEU A 72 -11.38 -0.83 -2.65
CA LEU A 72 -10.80 0.45 -3.05
C LEU A 72 -11.10 0.74 -4.53
N LYS A 73 -11.03 2.02 -4.91
CA LYS A 73 -10.93 2.39 -6.32
C LYS A 73 -9.67 1.75 -6.90
N ALA A 74 -9.78 1.13 -8.08
CA ALA A 74 -8.69 0.35 -8.69
C ALA A 74 -7.35 1.12 -8.75
N LYS A 75 -7.39 2.43 -9.04
CA LYS A 75 -6.19 3.28 -9.06
C LYS A 75 -5.52 3.42 -7.70
N VAL A 76 -6.31 3.55 -6.63
CA VAL A 76 -5.77 3.64 -5.25
C VAL A 76 -5.15 2.31 -4.83
N ALA A 77 -5.80 1.18 -5.18
CA ALA A 77 -5.25 -0.14 -4.95
C ALA A 77 -3.91 -0.32 -5.67
N GLN A 78 -3.85 0.02 -6.98
CA GLN A 78 -2.62 -0.03 -7.77
C GLN A 78 -1.49 0.82 -7.17
N GLN A 79 -1.78 2.04 -6.74
CA GLN A 79 -0.77 2.90 -6.11
C GLN A 79 -0.26 2.31 -4.78
N THR A 80 -1.13 1.67 -4.01
CA THR A 80 -0.75 0.94 -2.79
C THR A 80 0.24 -0.18 -3.09
N LEU A 81 -0.04 -0.98 -4.13
CA LEU A 81 0.84 -2.05 -4.59
C LEU A 81 2.17 -1.51 -5.14
N ARG A 82 2.14 -0.48 -5.99
CA ARG A 82 3.36 0.17 -6.53
C ARG A 82 4.27 0.74 -5.45
N LYS A 83 3.68 1.32 -4.40
CA LYS A 83 4.43 1.80 -3.24
C LYS A 83 5.16 0.65 -2.56
N LEU A 84 4.50 -0.50 -2.38
CA LEU A 84 5.14 -1.69 -1.80
C LEU A 84 6.28 -2.20 -2.71
N ASP A 85 6.03 -2.32 -4.01
CA ASP A 85 7.03 -2.75 -5.00
C ASP A 85 8.28 -1.86 -5.00
N LYS A 86 8.08 -0.53 -5.02
CA LYS A 86 9.18 0.44 -4.94
C LYS A 86 10.01 0.26 -3.66
N ASN A 87 9.37 -0.05 -2.53
CA ASN A 87 10.09 -0.29 -1.27
C ASN A 87 10.93 -1.56 -1.34
N PHE A 88 10.43 -2.64 -1.97
CA PHE A 88 11.20 -3.86 -2.20
C PHE A 88 12.35 -3.64 -3.15
N LEU A 89 12.14 -2.97 -4.28
CA LEU A 89 13.22 -2.62 -5.21
C LEU A 89 14.31 -1.78 -4.55
N GLY A 90 13.92 -0.82 -3.71
CA GLY A 90 14.85 -0.04 -2.89
C GLY A 90 15.64 -0.92 -1.91
N PHE A 91 14.97 -1.85 -1.24
CA PHE A 91 15.61 -2.82 -0.35
C PHE A 91 16.60 -3.73 -1.10
N PHE A 92 16.24 -4.26 -2.27
CA PHE A 92 17.13 -5.12 -3.06
C PHE A 92 18.38 -4.38 -3.54
N ARG A 93 18.24 -3.10 -3.95
CA ARG A 93 19.41 -2.27 -4.29
C ARG A 93 20.28 -2.01 -3.06
N ALA A 94 19.66 -1.69 -1.93
CA ALA A 94 20.39 -1.43 -0.68
C ALA A 94 21.15 -2.67 -0.20
N ILE A 95 20.55 -3.86 -0.25
CA ILE A 95 21.24 -5.08 0.20
C ILE A 95 22.38 -5.49 -0.74
N GLN A 96 22.24 -5.26 -2.05
CA GLN A 96 23.32 -5.48 -3.02
C GLN A 96 24.48 -4.51 -2.79
N ASP A 97 24.21 -3.24 -2.55
CA ASP A 97 25.25 -2.24 -2.25
C ASP A 97 25.88 -2.47 -0.88
N PHE A 98 25.10 -2.88 0.14
CA PHE A 98 25.62 -3.23 1.47
C PHE A 98 26.65 -4.37 1.42
N LYS A 99 26.45 -5.38 0.54
CA LYS A 99 27.43 -6.46 0.35
C LYS A 99 28.78 -5.96 -0.17
N LYS A 100 28.79 -4.86 -0.95
CA LYS A 100 30.01 -4.27 -1.52
C LYS A 100 30.62 -3.21 -0.60
N ASN A 101 29.76 -2.42 0.05
CA ASN A 101 30.11 -1.22 0.81
C ASN A 101 29.47 -1.24 2.22
N PRO A 102 29.80 -2.21 3.09
CA PRO A 102 29.12 -2.35 4.39
C PRO A 102 29.27 -1.10 5.27
N GLY A 103 30.43 -0.42 5.22
CA GLY A 103 30.70 0.80 6.00
C GLY A 103 29.88 2.04 5.62
N LYS A 104 29.21 2.03 4.45
CA LYS A 104 28.31 3.12 4.03
C LYS A 104 27.01 3.15 4.85
N TYR A 105 26.66 2.04 5.49
CA TYR A 105 25.39 1.86 6.18
C TYR A 105 25.62 1.74 7.69
N LYS A 106 24.70 2.30 8.48
CA LYS A 106 24.70 2.13 9.95
C LYS A 106 24.32 0.71 10.41
N GLY A 107 23.96 -0.16 9.48
CA GLY A 107 23.54 -1.54 9.72
C GLY A 107 22.93 -2.16 8.48
N GLN A 108 22.63 -3.46 8.55
CA GLN A 108 22.07 -4.22 7.42
C GLN A 108 20.71 -3.66 6.99
N PRO A 109 20.50 -3.39 5.68
CA PRO A 109 19.19 -3.04 5.14
C PRO A 109 18.13 -4.09 5.52
N ARG A 110 16.91 -3.64 5.80
CA ARG A 110 15.80 -4.50 6.22
C ARG A 110 14.65 -4.45 5.22
N PRO A 111 13.93 -5.57 5.02
CA PRO A 111 12.80 -5.59 4.10
C PRO A 111 11.64 -4.72 4.61
N PRO A 112 10.69 -4.37 3.73
CA PRO A 112 9.45 -3.70 4.12
C PRO A 112 8.73 -4.42 5.28
N ARG A 113 8.16 -3.64 6.18
CA ARG A 113 7.45 -4.12 7.38
C ARG A 113 5.96 -3.82 7.29
N PHE A 114 5.17 -4.63 8.00
CA PHE A 114 3.75 -4.39 8.17
C PHE A 114 3.50 -3.00 8.76
N LYS A 115 2.42 -2.36 8.33
CA LYS A 115 1.96 -1.09 8.88
C LYS A 115 1.28 -1.34 10.22
N PRO A 116 1.76 -0.74 11.33
CA PRO A 116 1.18 -0.93 12.65
C PRO A 116 0.00 0.01 12.93
N LYS A 117 -0.12 1.11 12.17
CA LYS A 117 -1.21 2.07 12.32
C LYS A 117 -2.50 1.51 11.71
N GLN A 118 -3.65 2.00 12.20
CA GLN A 118 -4.96 1.69 11.61
C GLN A 118 -5.03 2.09 10.13
N PHE A 119 -4.52 3.27 9.80
CA PHE A 119 -4.76 3.93 8.52
C PHE A 119 -3.47 4.01 7.67
N ASP A 120 -3.60 3.90 6.35
CA ASP A 120 -2.56 4.28 5.39
C ASP A 120 -3.08 5.36 4.43
N ASN A 121 -2.17 5.97 3.68
CA ASN A 121 -2.45 7.04 2.74
C ASN A 121 -3.24 6.52 1.53
N LEU A 122 -4.27 7.28 1.13
CA LEU A 122 -4.94 7.10 -0.16
C LEU A 122 -4.23 7.94 -1.22
N VAL A 123 -3.64 7.28 -2.21
CA VAL A 123 -2.96 7.96 -3.32
C VAL A 123 -3.84 7.85 -4.55
N PHE A 124 -4.34 8.99 -5.00
CA PHE A 124 -5.13 9.12 -6.21
C PHE A 124 -4.25 9.68 -7.32
N ASP A 125 -4.27 9.04 -8.50
CA ASP A 125 -3.68 9.62 -9.70
C ASP A 125 -4.64 10.63 -10.34
N TYR A 126 -4.13 11.44 -11.27
CA TYR A 126 -4.96 12.40 -11.99
C TYR A 126 -6.10 11.71 -12.77
N GLN A 127 -5.90 10.46 -13.20
CA GLN A 127 -6.89 9.64 -13.90
C GLN A 127 -8.00 9.13 -12.97
N ALA A 128 -7.81 9.18 -11.65
CA ALA A 128 -8.82 8.83 -10.68
C ALA A 128 -9.92 9.89 -10.60
N PHE A 129 -9.75 11.05 -11.21
CA PHE A 129 -10.74 12.11 -11.22
C PHE A 129 -11.07 12.52 -12.66
N LYS A 130 -12.32 12.88 -12.91
CA LYS A 130 -12.74 13.52 -14.16
C LYS A 130 -13.14 14.95 -13.85
N ILE A 131 -12.46 15.92 -14.47
CA ILE A 131 -12.87 17.31 -14.33
C ILE A 131 -14.01 17.55 -15.33
N LYS A 132 -15.20 17.89 -14.84
CA LYS A 132 -16.29 18.43 -15.66
C LYS A 132 -16.46 19.90 -15.31
N TYR A 133 -16.22 20.78 -16.26
CA TYR A 133 -16.18 22.24 -16.06
C TYR A 133 -15.16 22.65 -14.97
N LYS A 134 -15.64 23.15 -13.81
CA LYS A 134 -14.83 23.50 -12.63
C LYS A 134 -15.00 22.51 -11.46
N LEU A 135 -15.66 21.38 -11.69
CA LEU A 135 -15.93 20.37 -10.66
C LEU A 135 -15.13 19.10 -10.92
N VAL A 136 -14.54 18.58 -9.85
CA VAL A 136 -13.89 17.27 -9.84
C VAL A 136 -14.96 16.22 -9.59
N VAL A 137 -15.15 15.32 -10.55
CA VAL A 137 -16.14 14.22 -10.57
C VAL A 137 -15.45 12.87 -10.42
#